data_AF-A0A1Q3BU64-F1
#
_entry.id   AF-A0A1Q3BU64-F1
#
_cell.length_a   1.000
_cell.length_b   1.000
_cell.length_c   1.000
_cell.angle_alpha   90.00
_cell.angle_beta   90.00
_cell.angle_gamma   90.00
#
_symmetry.space_group_name_H-M   'P 1'
#
loop_
_entity.id
_entity.type
_entity.pdbx_description
1 polymer ?
#
loop_
_entity_poly.entity_id
_entity_poly.type
_entity_poly.pdbx_seq_one_letter_code
_entity_poly.pdbx_strand_id
1 'polypeptide(L)'
;DTDIMWLRNPFPLLSKNESENLQISVDNNFGNPINTGFYYIRSNNKTISLFNKWYAMKDNTTASGKKEQDVLLDLRSEGVFSQLGLVVRYLDTKYFSGFCQDSQDIWAVATVHANCCRYIRAKITDLTAVLRDWKRFKVSADHQGMNFRWTGHFGCWNSSA
;
A
#
# COMPACT_ATOMS: atom_id res chain seq x y z
N ASP A 1 -6.07 2.20 -13.35
CA ASP A 1 -4.83 2.74 -12.78
C ASP A 1 -3.83 1.58 -12.69
N THR A 2 -2.53 1.86 -12.79
CA THR A 2 -1.48 0.84 -12.72
C THR A 2 -0.58 1.21 -11.57
N ASP A 3 -0.81 0.57 -10.43
CA ASP A 3 -0.31 1.09 -9.16
C ASP A 3 0.61 0.12 -8.45
N ILE A 4 0.46 -1.18 -8.65
CA ILE A 4 1.10 -2.15 -7.76
C ILE A 4 1.83 -3.22 -8.55
N MET A 5 3.08 -3.43 -8.16
CA MET A 5 3.90 -4.55 -8.59
C MET A 5 3.89 -5.63 -7.50
N TRP A 6 3.57 -6.86 -7.88
CA TRP A 6 3.71 -8.04 -7.01
C TRP A 6 5.03 -8.73 -7.35
N LEU A 7 6.00 -8.62 -6.45
CA LEU A 7 7.34 -9.20 -6.61
C LEU A 7 7.40 -10.62 -6.03
N ARG A 8 6.65 -10.87 -4.94
CA ARG A 8 6.51 -12.17 -4.29
C ARG A 8 5.06 -12.41 -3.87
N ASN A 9 4.75 -13.63 -3.46
CA ASN A 9 3.47 -13.95 -2.82
C ASN A 9 3.38 -13.20 -1.47
N PRO A 10 2.42 -12.28 -1.28
CA PRO A 10 2.29 -11.53 -0.03
C PRO A 10 1.55 -12.32 1.06
N PHE A 11 0.79 -13.36 0.73
CA PHE A 11 -0.07 -14.07 1.70
C PHE A 11 0.68 -14.67 2.90
N PRO A 12 1.91 -15.22 2.75
CA PRO A 12 2.69 -15.70 3.91
C PRO A 12 3.08 -14.61 4.91
N LEU A 13 3.06 -13.33 4.50
CA LEU A 13 3.40 -12.18 5.34
C LEU A 13 2.17 -11.61 6.07
N LEU A 14 0.98 -12.07 5.72
CA LEU A 14 -0.25 -11.68 6.38
C LEU A 14 -0.41 -12.46 7.68
N SER A 15 -0.88 -11.77 8.69
CA SER A 15 -1.19 -12.39 9.96
C SER A 15 -2.39 -13.33 9.80
N LYS A 16 -2.31 -14.49 10.46
CA LYS A 16 -3.41 -15.47 10.51
C LYS A 16 -4.34 -15.23 11.69
N ASN A 17 -4.04 -14.26 12.57
CA ASN A 17 -4.84 -13.96 13.74
C ASN A 17 -6.25 -13.56 13.32
N GLU A 18 -7.25 -14.35 13.72
CA GLU A 18 -8.64 -14.15 13.32
C GLU A 18 -9.28 -12.94 13.98
N SER A 19 -8.69 -12.42 15.07
CA SER A 19 -9.15 -11.20 15.70
C SER A 19 -8.88 -9.97 14.85
N GLU A 20 -7.85 -9.99 13.99
CA GLU A 20 -7.51 -8.88 13.10
C GLU A 20 -8.50 -8.82 11.94
N ASN A 21 -9.25 -7.73 11.85
CA ASN A 21 -10.33 -7.57 10.88
C ASN A 21 -9.85 -7.01 9.54
N LEU A 22 -8.87 -6.11 9.59
CA LEU A 22 -8.28 -5.42 8.45
C LEU A 22 -6.77 -5.37 8.62
N GLN A 23 -6.02 -5.80 7.60
CA GLN A 23 -4.58 -5.58 7.49
C GLN A 23 -4.35 -4.68 6.28
N ILE A 24 -3.76 -3.49 6.45
CA ILE A 24 -3.71 -2.47 5.40
C ILE A 24 -2.31 -1.88 5.26
N SER A 25 -1.89 -1.66 4.02
CA SER A 25 -0.65 -0.94 3.69
C SER A 25 -0.73 0.51 4.11
N VAL A 26 0.42 1.15 4.15
CA VAL A 26 0.59 2.47 4.73
C VAL A 26 1.72 3.22 4.03
N ASP A 27 1.71 4.55 4.07
CA ASP A 27 2.67 5.36 3.28
C ASP A 27 4.08 5.46 3.90
N ASN A 28 4.21 5.54 5.23
CA ASN A 28 5.46 5.54 5.99
C ASN A 28 5.36 5.07 7.45
N ASN A 29 6.23 4.18 7.94
CA ASN A 29 6.12 3.58 9.29
C ASN A 29 6.01 4.54 10.50
N PHE A 30 6.31 5.84 10.34
CA PHE A 30 6.44 6.82 11.43
C PHE A 30 5.28 7.83 11.56
N GLY A 31 4.31 7.85 10.65
CA GLY A 31 3.23 8.85 10.67
C GLY A 31 1.90 8.42 10.00
N ASN A 32 1.71 7.12 9.81
CA ASN A 32 0.90 6.57 8.72
C ASN A 32 -0.58 6.99 8.54
N PRO A 33 -0.88 7.75 7.46
CA PRO A 33 -2.14 7.56 6.75
C PRO A 33 -2.16 6.16 6.13
N ILE A 34 -3.32 5.50 6.21
CA ILE A 34 -3.56 4.23 5.54
C ILE A 34 -3.49 4.42 4.03
N ASN A 35 -2.97 3.40 3.36
CA ASN A 35 -2.83 3.35 1.93
C ASN A 35 -3.66 2.18 1.38
N THR A 36 -4.52 2.46 0.41
CA THR A 36 -5.44 1.45 -0.16
C THR A 36 -4.85 0.63 -1.29
N GLY A 37 -3.52 0.69 -1.50
CA GLY A 37 -2.83 -0.13 -2.48
C GLY A 37 -2.97 -1.62 -2.13
N PHE A 38 -2.61 -2.00 -0.91
CA PHE A 38 -2.80 -3.38 -0.46
C PHE A 38 -3.59 -3.41 0.84
N TYR A 39 -4.66 -4.21 0.87
CA TYR A 39 -5.31 -4.59 2.11
C TYR A 39 -5.84 -6.02 2.04
N TYR A 40 -5.84 -6.68 3.20
CA TYR A 40 -6.42 -7.99 3.42
C TYR A 40 -7.48 -7.89 4.50
N ILE A 41 -8.67 -8.43 4.22
CA ILE A 41 -9.86 -8.24 5.06
C ILE A 41 -10.51 -9.57 5.33
N ARG A 42 -10.87 -9.79 6.59
CA ARG A 42 -11.76 -10.89 6.97
C ARG A 42 -13.20 -10.43 6.87
N SER A 43 -14.03 -11.19 6.15
CA SER A 43 -15.46 -10.92 6.08
C SER A 43 -16.14 -11.20 7.42
N ASN A 44 -16.74 -10.17 8.01
CA ASN A 44 -17.55 -10.25 9.23
C ASN A 44 -18.44 -9.01 9.33
N ASN A 45 -19.33 -8.98 10.32
CA ASN A 45 -20.30 -7.88 10.47
C ASN A 45 -19.63 -6.50 10.63
N LYS A 46 -18.44 -6.41 11.24
CA LYS A 46 -17.72 -5.15 11.40
C LYS A 46 -17.15 -4.64 10.08
N THR A 47 -16.51 -5.52 9.31
CA THR A 47 -15.91 -5.15 8.02
C THR A 47 -16.97 -4.89 6.95
N ILE A 48 -18.07 -5.64 6.95
CA ILE A 48 -19.24 -5.35 6.10
C ILE A 48 -19.79 -3.95 6.42
N SER A 49 -19.93 -3.62 7.71
CA SER A 49 -20.40 -2.30 8.15
C SER A 49 -19.43 -1.17 7.77
N LEU A 50 -18.11 -1.42 7.84
CA LEU A 50 -17.09 -0.48 7.36
C LEU A 50 -17.27 -0.20 5.87
N PHE A 51 -17.35 -1.24 5.04
CA PHE A 51 -17.50 -1.08 3.59
C PHE A 51 -18.81 -0.39 3.23
N ASN A 52 -19.93 -0.75 3.87
CA ASN A 52 -21.20 -0.07 3.63
C ASN A 52 -21.10 1.44 3.92
N LYS A 53 -20.46 1.83 5.04
CA LYS A 53 -20.21 3.25 5.36
C LYS A 53 -19.26 3.90 4.36
N TRP A 54 -18.21 3.19 3.95
CA TRP A 54 -17.21 3.68 3.01
C TRP A 54 -17.80 3.97 1.64
N TYR A 55 -18.56 3.03 1.06
CA TYR A 55 -19.26 3.23 -0.19
C TYR A 55 -20.34 4.32 -0.08
N ALA A 56 -21.17 4.30 0.97
CA ALA A 56 -22.19 5.31 1.17
C ALA A 56 -21.62 6.74 1.28
N MET A 57 -20.47 6.91 1.95
CA MET A 57 -19.78 8.19 2.03
C MET A 57 -19.16 8.59 0.68
N LYS A 58 -18.58 7.64 -0.03
CA LYS A 58 -17.99 7.87 -1.37
C LYS A 58 -19.03 8.36 -2.38
N ASP A 59 -20.27 7.91 -2.24
CA ASP A 59 -21.39 8.28 -3.11
C ASP A 59 -22.14 9.55 -2.67
N ASN A 60 -21.78 10.13 -1.52
CA ASN A 60 -22.36 11.36 -1.01
C ASN A 60 -21.72 12.61 -1.66
N THR A 61 -22.49 13.70 -1.79
CA THR A 61 -22.04 14.98 -2.36
C THR A 61 -20.89 15.61 -1.57
N THR A 62 -20.76 15.30 -0.27
CA THR A 62 -19.63 15.73 0.59
C THR A 62 -18.30 15.06 0.25
N ALA A 63 -18.30 13.96 -0.51
CA ALA A 63 -17.09 13.30 -1.02
C ALA A 63 -16.69 13.77 -2.42
N SER A 64 -17.35 14.80 -2.98
CA SER A 64 -17.00 15.35 -4.29
C SER A 64 -15.52 15.73 -4.35
N GLY A 65 -14.79 15.11 -5.28
CA GLY A 65 -13.34 15.30 -5.46
C GLY A 65 -12.43 14.44 -4.57
N LYS A 66 -12.97 13.67 -3.61
CA LYS A 66 -12.20 12.77 -2.74
C LYS A 66 -11.95 11.41 -3.40
N LYS A 67 -10.73 10.89 -3.25
CA LYS A 67 -10.38 9.51 -3.64
C LYS A 67 -10.90 8.52 -2.59
N GLU A 68 -10.95 7.24 -2.94
CA GLU A 68 -11.38 6.18 -2.01
C GLU A 68 -10.55 6.18 -0.72
N GLN A 69 -9.24 6.33 -0.82
CA GLN A 69 -8.33 6.44 0.32
C GLN A 69 -8.66 7.63 1.23
N ASP A 70 -9.00 8.79 0.66
CA ASP A 70 -9.33 10.00 1.42
C ASP A 70 -10.60 9.77 2.26
N VAL A 71 -11.62 9.15 1.68
CA VAL A 71 -12.86 8.82 2.40
C VAL A 71 -12.60 7.81 3.52
N LEU A 72 -11.73 6.82 3.30
CA LEU A 72 -11.38 5.85 4.34
C LEU A 72 -10.61 6.52 5.50
N LEU A 73 -9.73 7.47 5.17
CA LEU A 73 -9.01 8.29 6.15
C LEU A 73 -9.96 9.17 6.97
N ASP A 74 -10.97 9.77 6.34
CA ASP A 74 -12.00 10.53 7.03
C ASP A 74 -12.77 9.65 8.01
N LEU A 75 -13.26 8.49 7.56
CA LEU A 75 -13.96 7.52 8.42
C LEU A 75 -13.11 7.09 9.62
N ARG A 76 -11.82 6.83 9.40
CA ARG A 76 -10.88 6.53 10.49
C ARG A 76 -10.78 7.70 11.47
N SER A 77 -10.63 8.93 10.95
CA SER A 77 -10.44 10.15 11.74
C SER A 77 -11.69 10.54 12.53
N GLU A 78 -12.87 10.28 11.98
CA GLU A 78 -14.18 10.43 12.63
C GLU A 78 -14.47 9.31 13.66
N GLY A 79 -13.54 8.37 13.85
CA GLY A 79 -13.62 7.33 14.87
C GLY A 79 -14.47 6.13 14.48
N VAL A 80 -14.89 5.99 13.21
CA VAL A 80 -15.72 4.86 12.75
C VAL A 80 -15.03 3.53 13.00
N PHE A 81 -13.69 3.47 12.88
CA PHE A 81 -12.94 2.24 13.14
C PHE A 81 -13.10 1.78 14.60
N SER A 82 -13.01 2.72 15.54
CA SER A 82 -13.20 2.46 16.97
C SER A 82 -14.65 2.13 17.30
N GLN A 83 -15.62 2.85 16.71
CA GLN A 83 -17.05 2.60 16.90
C GLN A 83 -17.46 1.19 16.45
N LEU A 84 -16.89 0.70 15.35
CA LEU A 84 -17.10 -0.66 14.85
C LEU A 84 -16.26 -1.71 15.60
N GLY A 85 -15.36 -1.28 16.50
CA GLY A 85 -14.45 -2.15 17.22
C GLY A 85 -13.52 -2.93 16.29
N LEU A 86 -13.04 -2.30 15.21
CA LEU A 86 -12.13 -2.92 14.25
C LEU A 86 -10.75 -3.09 14.87
N VAL A 87 -10.22 -4.31 14.80
CA VAL A 87 -8.80 -4.57 15.05
C VAL A 87 -8.07 -4.44 13.71
N VAL A 88 -7.23 -3.40 13.61
CA VAL A 88 -6.50 -3.07 12.37
C VAL A 88 -5.02 -3.35 12.56
N ARG A 89 -4.43 -4.09 11.62
CA ARG A 89 -2.99 -4.27 11.50
C ARG A 89 -2.46 -3.38 10.39
N TYR A 90 -1.42 -2.61 10.68
CA TYR A 90 -0.69 -1.88 9.66
C TYR A 90 0.44 -2.74 9.11
N LEU A 91 0.53 -2.83 7.79
CA LEU A 91 1.51 -3.64 7.10
C LEU A 91 2.83 -2.86 6.96
N ASP A 92 3.93 -3.45 7.41
CA ASP A 92 5.25 -2.80 7.42
C ASP A 92 5.75 -2.56 5.98
N THR A 93 6.17 -1.32 5.70
CA THR A 93 6.68 -0.89 4.39
C THR A 93 7.95 -1.64 3.98
N LYS A 94 8.64 -2.31 4.91
CA LYS A 94 9.70 -3.28 4.57
C LYS A 94 9.20 -4.35 3.59
N TYR A 95 7.99 -4.85 3.79
CA TYR A 95 7.41 -5.91 2.96
C TYR A 95 6.41 -5.37 1.93
N PHE A 96 5.64 -4.36 2.32
CA PHE A 96 4.61 -3.72 1.50
C PHE A 96 5.08 -2.31 1.14
N SER A 97 6.10 -2.24 0.29
CA SER A 97 6.80 -1.01 -0.08
C SER A 97 5.92 -0.06 -0.86
N GLY A 98 6.28 1.22 -0.87
CA GLY A 98 5.79 2.17 -1.85
C GLY A 98 6.76 3.32 -2.08
N PHE A 99 6.55 4.13 -3.11
CA PHE A 99 7.46 5.23 -3.44
C PHE A 99 7.49 6.34 -2.37
N CYS A 100 6.48 6.44 -1.49
CA CYS A 100 6.56 7.29 -0.30
C CYS A 100 7.64 6.82 0.69
N GLN A 101 7.88 5.51 0.78
CA GLN A 101 8.90 4.90 1.62
C GLN A 101 9.35 3.56 1.03
N ASP A 102 10.48 3.59 0.34
CA ASP A 102 11.07 2.39 -0.26
C ASP A 102 11.56 1.39 0.80
N SER A 103 11.24 0.12 0.58
CA SER A 103 11.87 -0.98 1.29
C SER A 103 13.36 -1.00 1.00
N GLN A 104 14.15 -1.04 2.07
CA GLN A 104 15.61 -1.22 1.98
C GLN A 104 16.02 -2.69 1.88
N ASP A 105 15.06 -3.62 1.85
CA ASP A 105 15.29 -5.06 1.86
C ASP A 105 14.59 -5.73 0.67
N ILE A 106 15.29 -5.77 -0.47
CA ILE A 106 14.78 -6.46 -1.68
C ILE A 106 14.62 -7.96 -1.47
N TRP A 107 15.26 -8.57 -0.46
CA TRP A 107 15.09 -9.99 -0.15
C TRP A 107 13.73 -10.27 0.50
N ALA A 108 13.19 -9.28 1.21
CA ALA A 108 11.93 -9.38 1.95
C ALA A 108 10.71 -8.83 1.20
N VAL A 109 10.88 -7.79 0.36
CA VAL A 109 9.75 -7.07 -0.26
C VAL A 109 8.79 -7.99 -1.02
N ALA A 110 7.48 -7.83 -0.84
CA ALA A 110 6.46 -8.59 -1.56
C ALA A 110 5.72 -7.75 -2.60
N THR A 111 5.36 -6.52 -2.24
CA THR A 111 4.66 -5.60 -3.13
C THR A 111 5.35 -4.24 -3.16
N VAL A 112 5.22 -3.53 -4.29
CA VAL A 112 5.63 -2.13 -4.43
C VAL A 112 4.45 -1.34 -5.00
N HIS A 113 3.97 -0.35 -4.25
CA HIS A 113 2.91 0.55 -4.67
C HIS A 113 3.50 1.88 -5.17
N ALA A 114 3.04 2.36 -6.33
CA ALA A 114 3.28 3.70 -6.84
C ALA A 114 2.47 4.78 -6.10
N ASN A 115 2.44 4.71 -4.75
CA ASN A 115 1.92 5.80 -3.92
C ASN A 115 2.82 7.04 -4.01
N CYS A 116 2.34 8.19 -3.51
CA CYS A 116 3.04 9.48 -3.69
C CYS A 116 3.38 9.79 -5.16
N CYS A 117 2.49 9.40 -6.09
CA CYS A 117 2.67 9.61 -7.52
C CYS A 117 1.37 10.09 -8.16
N ARG A 118 1.41 11.21 -8.89
CA ARG A 118 0.19 11.87 -9.40
C ARG A 118 -0.25 11.37 -10.78
N TYR A 119 0.70 11.19 -11.70
CA TYR A 119 0.37 10.97 -13.12
C TYR A 119 0.65 9.53 -13.56
N ILE A 120 -0.26 8.97 -14.37
CA ILE A 120 -0.13 7.60 -14.91
C ILE A 120 1.18 7.37 -15.68
N ARG A 121 1.67 8.38 -16.41
CA ARG A 121 2.96 8.28 -17.13
C ARG A 121 4.13 8.10 -16.15
N ALA A 122 4.14 8.85 -15.06
CA ALA A 122 5.16 8.71 -14.01
C ALA A 122 5.09 7.33 -13.35
N LYS A 123 3.87 6.86 -13.01
CA LYS A 123 3.66 5.51 -12.45
C LYS A 123 4.22 4.42 -13.37
N ILE A 124 3.90 4.48 -14.66
CA ILE A 124 4.40 3.50 -15.65
C ILE A 124 5.93 3.53 -15.73
N THR A 125 6.53 4.72 -15.79
CA THR A 125 7.99 4.88 -15.85
C THR A 125 8.67 4.24 -14.64
N ASP A 126 8.23 4.57 -13.43
CA ASP A 126 8.92 4.14 -12.21
C ASP A 126 8.59 2.67 -11.85
N LEU A 127 7.36 2.19 -12.11
CA LEU A 127 7.05 0.76 -11.99
C LEU A 127 7.82 -0.09 -13.01
N THR A 128 8.10 0.45 -14.21
CA THR A 128 8.98 -0.23 -15.17
C THR A 128 10.41 -0.33 -14.63
N ALA A 129 10.90 0.70 -13.93
CA ALA A 129 12.20 0.66 -13.27
C ALA A 129 12.23 -0.40 -12.15
N VAL A 130 11.20 -0.45 -11.29
CA VAL A 130 11.03 -1.50 -10.25
C VAL A 130 11.11 -2.90 -10.86
N LEU A 131 10.40 -3.14 -11.98
CA LEU A 131 10.42 -4.44 -12.64
C LEU A 131 11.81 -4.79 -13.20
N ARG A 132 12.54 -3.82 -13.75
CA ARG A 132 13.91 -4.03 -14.25
C ARG A 132 14.86 -4.38 -13.12
N ASP A 133 14.80 -3.64 -12.02
CA ASP A 133 15.63 -3.88 -10.84
C ASP A 133 15.34 -5.23 -10.22
N TRP A 134 14.07 -5.61 -10.14
CA TRP A 134 13.64 -6.93 -9.68
C TRP A 134 14.21 -8.06 -10.56
N LYS A 135 14.13 -7.91 -11.88
CA LYS A 135 14.72 -8.90 -12.82
C LYS A 135 16.23 -9.01 -12.64
N ARG A 136 16.93 -7.89 -12.51
CA ARG A 136 18.38 -7.86 -12.24
C ARG A 136 18.72 -8.59 -10.95
N PHE A 137 17.98 -8.30 -9.88
CA PHE A 137 18.11 -8.98 -8.60
C PHE A 137 17.91 -10.50 -8.75
N LYS A 138 16.85 -10.94 -9.43
CA LYS A 138 16.54 -12.36 -9.63
C LYS A 138 17.62 -13.14 -10.40
N VAL A 139 18.31 -12.49 -11.34
CA VAL A 139 19.44 -13.08 -12.07
C VAL A 139 20.71 -13.12 -11.20
N SER A 140 20.89 -12.12 -10.35
CA SER A 140 22.14 -11.93 -9.62
C SER A 140 22.14 -12.59 -8.23
N ALA A 141 20.98 -13.03 -7.72
CA ALA A 141 20.75 -13.54 -6.36
C ALA A 141 21.62 -14.73 -5.93
N ASP A 142 22.34 -15.39 -6.84
CA ASP A 142 23.36 -16.40 -6.52
C ASP A 142 24.65 -15.81 -5.91
N HIS A 143 24.84 -14.48 -5.94
CA HIS A 143 25.99 -13.81 -5.33
C HIS A 143 25.59 -13.22 -3.97
N GLN A 144 25.88 -13.95 -2.89
CA GLN A 144 25.75 -13.43 -1.53
C GLN A 144 26.58 -12.13 -1.39
N GLY A 145 25.96 -11.05 -0.89
CA GLY A 145 26.65 -9.79 -0.59
C GLY A 145 26.46 -8.64 -1.57
N MET A 146 25.49 -8.70 -2.51
CA MET A 146 25.18 -7.51 -3.32
C MET A 146 24.54 -6.40 -2.48
N ASN A 147 25.18 -5.23 -2.51
CA ASN A 147 24.53 -3.96 -2.16
C ASN A 147 23.51 -3.60 -3.25
N PHE A 148 22.29 -4.09 -3.09
CA PHE A 148 21.18 -3.73 -3.96
C PHE A 148 20.63 -2.35 -3.55
N ARG A 149 20.30 -1.54 -4.55
CA ARG A 149 19.58 -0.27 -4.37
C ARG A 149 18.58 -0.13 -5.50
N TRP A 150 17.36 0.30 -5.16
CA TRP A 150 16.36 0.66 -6.16
C TRP A 150 16.84 1.82 -7.02
N THR A 151 16.51 1.77 -8.30
CA THR A 151 16.47 2.96 -9.15
C THR A 151 15.49 3.95 -8.53
N GLY A 152 15.88 5.22 -8.43
CA GLY A 152 15.03 6.25 -7.82
C GLY A 152 13.76 6.51 -8.64
N HIS A 153 12.65 6.74 -7.93
CA HIS A 153 11.32 7.02 -8.51
C HIS A 153 11.18 8.50 -8.92
N PHE A 154 12.08 8.96 -9.80
CA PHE A 154 12.17 10.36 -10.17
C PHE A 154 10.97 10.85 -10.97
N GLY A 155 10.30 9.97 -11.73
CA GLY A 155 9.07 10.33 -12.43
C GLY A 155 7.98 10.76 -11.44
N CYS A 156 7.81 9.96 -10.39
CA CYS A 156 6.83 10.19 -9.35
C CYS A 156 7.22 11.34 -8.43
N TRP A 157 8.50 11.48 -8.04
CA TRP A 157 8.99 12.65 -7.30
C TRP A 157 8.63 13.93 -8.07
N ASN A 158 9.00 14.03 -9.35
CA ASN A 158 8.73 15.22 -10.15
C ASN A 158 7.24 15.45 -10.44
N SER A 159 6.40 14.41 -10.34
CA SER A 159 4.94 14.54 -10.47
C SER A 159 4.26 15.09 -9.21
N SER A 160 4.93 14.95 -8.07
CA SER A 160 4.39 15.24 -6.75
C SER A 160 4.82 16.62 -6.21
N ALA A 161 5.80 17.24 -6.87
CA ALA A 161 6.14 18.67 -6.72
C ALA A 161 5.00 19.59 -7.23
#